data_AF-A0AAU0SRA0-F1
#
_entry.id   AF-A0AAU0SRA0-F1
#
_cell.length_a   1.000
_cell.length_b   1.000
_cell.length_c   1.000
_cell.angle_alpha   90.00
_cell.angle_beta   90.00
_cell.angle_gamma   90.00
#
_symmetry.space_group_name_H-M   'P 1'
#
loop_
_entity.id
_entity.type
_entity.pdbx_description
1 polymer ?
#
loop_
_entity_poly.entity_id
_entity_poly.type
_entity_poly.pdbx_seq_one_letter_code
_entity_poly.pdbx_strand_id
1 'polypeptide(L)'
;MSLTILEFARSYVAGRLKAEIFSEAYIELWKIERDSNVLQLDEPSLSECLSSIFCAADMYEPKESREEYEFDDERLRVEVASLLQKIVAD
;
A
#
# COMPACT_ATOMS: atom_id res chain seq x y z
N MET A 1 8.93 -2.18 13.86
CA MET A 1 8.43 -2.96 12.72
C MET A 1 7.00 -2.57 12.45
N SER A 2 6.71 -2.30 11.19
CA SER A 2 5.53 -1.60 10.66
C SER A 2 4.33 -2.53 10.49
N LEU A 3 3.92 -3.17 11.58
CA LEU A 3 2.85 -4.17 11.58
C LEU A 3 1.48 -3.57 11.29
N THR A 4 1.22 -2.33 11.75
CA THR A 4 -0.07 -1.67 11.59
C THR A 4 -0.39 -1.43 10.12
N ILE A 5 0.54 -0.81 9.38
CA ILE A 5 0.35 -0.53 7.96
C ILE A 5 0.34 -1.80 7.10
N LEU A 6 1.09 -2.84 7.49
CA LEU A 6 1.03 -4.15 6.85
C LEU A 6 -0.36 -4.79 6.98
N GLU A 7 -0.92 -4.82 8.19
CA GLU A 7 -2.28 -5.35 8.42
C GLU A 7 -3.35 -4.50 7.75
N PHE A 8 -3.12 -3.18 7.63
CA PHE A 8 -3.98 -2.29 6.86
C PHE A 8 -4.00 -2.68 5.36
N ALA A 9 -2.85 -2.95 4.75
CA ALA A 9 -2.75 -3.45 3.39
C ALA A 9 -3.43 -4.82 3.21
N ARG A 10 -3.24 -5.76 4.14
CA ARG A 10 -3.93 -7.06 4.12
C ARG A 10 -5.45 -6.90 4.21
N SER A 11 -5.91 -5.96 5.03
CA SER A 11 -7.32 -5.61 5.18
C SER A 11 -7.94 -5.11 3.88
N TYR A 12 -7.21 -4.27 3.15
CA TYR A 12 -7.63 -3.76 1.85
C TYR A 12 -7.77 -4.87 0.81
N VAL A 13 -6.76 -5.73 0.68
CA VAL A 13 -6.80 -6.88 -0.27
C VAL A 13 -7.91 -7.86 0.10
N ALA A 14 -8.24 -8.00 1.38
CA ALA A 14 -9.38 -8.78 1.85
C ALA A 14 -10.76 -8.13 1.56
N GLY A 15 -10.80 -6.98 0.88
CA GLY A 15 -12.03 -6.30 0.47
C GLY A 15 -12.72 -5.52 1.59
N ARG A 16 -12.05 -5.27 2.71
CA ARG A 16 -12.65 -4.55 3.86
C ARG A 16 -12.66 -3.04 3.69
N LEU A 17 -11.95 -2.51 2.69
CA LEU A 17 -11.76 -1.08 2.44
C LEU A 17 -11.99 -0.79 0.95
N LYS A 18 -12.52 0.41 0.66
CA LYS A 18 -12.53 0.95 -0.71
C LYS A 18 -11.14 1.44 -1.10
N ALA A 19 -10.85 1.45 -2.39
CA ALA A 19 -9.55 1.87 -2.92
C ALA A 19 -9.19 3.32 -2.54
N GLU A 20 -10.13 4.26 -2.69
CA GLU A 20 -9.98 5.66 -2.26
C GLU A 20 -9.63 5.83 -0.78
N ILE A 21 -10.34 5.12 0.12
CA ILE A 21 -10.04 5.17 1.55
C ILE A 21 -8.68 4.55 1.85
N PHE A 22 -8.35 3.47 1.15
CA PHE A 22 -7.07 2.80 1.32
C PHE A 22 -5.91 3.68 0.86
N SER A 23 -5.97 4.28 -0.33
CA SER A 23 -4.86 5.05 -0.90
C SER A 23 -4.49 6.23 -0.01
N GLU A 24 -5.49 7.04 0.37
CA GLU A 24 -5.28 8.22 1.24
C GLU A 24 -4.76 7.82 2.62
N ALA A 25 -5.42 6.87 3.29
CA ALA A 25 -5.04 6.48 4.64
C ALA A 25 -3.70 5.75 4.68
N TYR A 26 -3.37 4.94 3.67
CA TYR A 26 -2.09 4.24 3.59
C TYR A 26 -0.93 5.23 3.47
N ILE A 27 -1.06 6.23 2.60
CA ILE A 27 -0.04 7.28 2.42
C ILE A 27 0.22 8.02 3.73
N GLU A 28 -0.83 8.39 4.46
CA GLU A 28 -0.69 9.09 5.74
C GLU A 28 -0.10 8.19 6.84
N LEU A 29 -0.55 6.94 6.96
CA LEU A 29 0.04 5.97 7.90
C LEU A 29 1.52 5.74 7.62
N TRP A 30 1.90 5.62 6.35
CA TRP A 30 3.29 5.41 5.95
C TRP A 30 4.18 6.60 6.34
N LYS A 31 3.70 7.84 6.12
CA LYS A 31 4.41 9.06 6.54
C LYS A 31 4.56 9.14 8.05
N ILE A 32 3.51 8.81 8.82
CA ILE A 32 3.56 8.79 10.29
C ILE A 32 4.62 7.82 10.79
N GLU A 33 4.65 6.59 10.25
CA GLU A 33 5.64 5.58 10.63
C GLU A 33 7.06 5.97 10.19
N ARG A 34 7.22 6.61 9.02
CA ARG A 34 8.51 7.16 8.56
C ARG A 34 9.01 8.22 9.55
N ASP A 35 8.18 9.21 9.86
CA ASP A 35 8.55 10.37 10.68
C ASP A 35 8.79 9.97 12.14
N SER A 36 8.20 8.86 12.58
CA SER A 36 8.43 8.24 13.88
C SER A 36 9.63 7.27 13.90
N ASN A 37 10.38 7.15 12.80
CA ASN A 37 11.47 6.18 12.60
C ASN A 37 11.07 4.69 12.75
N VAL A 38 9.78 4.36 12.65
CA VAL A 38 9.30 2.97 12.78
C VAL A 38 9.71 2.12 11.58
N LEU A 39 9.69 2.69 10.36
CA LEU A 39 10.05 1.99 9.12
C LEU A 39 11.53 1.52 9.10
N GLN A 40 12.41 2.18 9.87
CA GLN A 40 13.82 1.79 9.96
C GLN A 40 14.04 0.47 10.72
N LEU A 41 13.00 0.01 11.43
CA LEU A 41 12.98 -1.24 12.16
C LEU A 41 12.42 -2.41 11.32
N ASP A 42 12.15 -2.19 10.04
CA ASP A 42 11.64 -3.21 9.13
C ASP A 42 12.79 -3.99 8.49
N GLU A 43 12.58 -5.29 8.34
CA GLU A 43 13.44 -6.11 7.49
C GLU A 43 13.37 -5.62 6.04
N PRO A 44 14.45 -5.79 5.24
CA PRO A 44 14.53 -5.23 3.89
C PRO A 44 13.33 -5.57 2.99
N SER A 45 12.84 -6.81 3.01
CA SER A 45 11.70 -7.25 2.21
C SER A 45 10.39 -6.58 2.61
N LEU A 46 10.18 -6.37 3.92
CA LEU A 46 9.02 -5.63 4.42
C LEU A 46 9.12 -4.15 4.02
N SER A 47 10.29 -3.54 4.18
CA SER A 47 10.52 -2.14 3.82
C SER A 47 10.28 -1.88 2.33
N GLU A 48 10.80 -2.76 1.46
CA GLU A 48 10.58 -2.70 0.01
C GLU A 48 9.09 -2.87 -0.35
N CYS A 49 8.40 -3.83 0.28
CA CYS A 49 6.97 -4.03 0.04
C CYS A 49 6.15 -2.79 0.43
N LEU A 50 6.36 -2.27 1.65
CA LEU A 50 5.57 -1.15 2.16
C LEU A 50 5.80 0.14 1.37
N SER A 51 7.02 0.39 0.91
CA SER A 51 7.33 1.52 0.03
C SER A 51 6.79 1.32 -1.39
N SER A 52 6.79 0.09 -1.92
CA SER A 52 6.16 -0.21 -3.21
C SER A 52 4.64 -0.01 -3.17
N ILE A 53 4.00 -0.39 -2.06
CA ILE A 53 2.56 -0.14 -1.87
C ILE A 53 2.28 1.36 -1.76
N PHE A 54 3.17 2.15 -1.14
CA PHE A 54 3.05 3.61 -1.12
C PHE A 54 3.01 4.17 -2.55
N CYS A 55 3.95 3.75 -3.40
CA CYS A 55 3.97 4.18 -4.80
C CYS A 55 2.69 3.76 -5.55
N ALA A 56 2.19 2.55 -5.32
CA ALA A 56 0.93 2.09 -5.92
C ALA A 56 -0.26 2.93 -5.48
N ALA A 57 -0.35 3.26 -4.19
CA ALA A 57 -1.38 4.12 -3.63
C ALA A 57 -1.32 5.56 -4.19
N ASP A 58 -0.13 6.10 -4.40
CA ASP A 58 0.10 7.44 -4.97
C ASP A 58 -0.31 7.52 -6.47
N MET A 59 -0.32 6.39 -7.19
CA MET A 59 -0.77 6.30 -8.58
C MET A 59 -2.30 6.14 -8.73
N TYR A 60 -3.06 6.05 -7.63
CA TYR A 60 -4.50 5.82 -7.70
C TYR A 60 -5.27 7.11 -8.07
N GLU A 61 -6.13 7.03 -9.09
CA GLU A 61 -7.06 8.09 -9.46
C GLU A 61 -8.44 7.49 -9.78
N PRO A 62 -9.47 7.76 -8.95
CA PRO A 62 -10.80 7.19 -9.14
C PRO A 62 -11.54 7.75 -10.35
N LYS A 63 -11.17 8.94 -10.85
CA LYS A 63 -11.88 9.59 -11.96
C LYS A 63 -11.64 8.85 -13.27
N GLU A 64 -12.64 8.91 -14.16
CA GLU A 64 -12.53 8.36 -15.52
C GLU A 64 -11.54 9.15 -16.39
N SER A 65 -11.20 10.39 -15.99
CA SER A 65 -10.17 11.21 -16.63
C SER A 65 -8.74 10.82 -16.25
N ARG A 66 -8.55 9.67 -15.58
CA ARG A 66 -7.23 9.17 -15.20
C ARG A 66 -6.34 8.94 -16.42
N GLU A 67 -5.05 9.19 -16.25
CA GLU A 67 -4.04 8.89 -17.25
C GLU A 67 -3.84 7.36 -17.39
N GLU A 68 -3.33 6.88 -18.53
CA GLU A 68 -3.18 5.43 -18.77
C GLU A 68 -2.26 4.70 -17.76
N TYR A 69 -1.33 5.44 -17.16
CA TYR A 69 -0.42 4.90 -16.14
C TYR A 69 -1.02 4.87 -14.74
N GLU A 70 -2.10 5.62 -14.49
CA GLU A 70 -2.78 5.68 -13.20
C GLU A 70 -3.62 4.42 -12.94
N PHE A 71 -3.92 4.20 -11.67
CA PHE A 71 -4.57 2.99 -11.18
C PHE A 71 -6.03 3.27 -10.85
N ASP A 72 -6.88 2.33 -11.25
CA ASP A 72 -8.25 2.24 -10.76
C ASP A 72 -8.38 1.31 -9.57
N ASP A 73 -9.62 1.15 -9.10
CA ASP A 73 -9.95 0.34 -7.94
C ASP A 73 -9.45 -1.10 -8.06
N GLU A 74 -9.50 -1.69 -9.25
CA GLU A 74 -9.12 -3.09 -9.45
C GLU A 74 -7.61 -3.22 -9.63
N ARG A 75 -7.01 -2.37 -10.45
CA ARG A 75 -5.56 -2.35 -10.68
C ARG A 75 -4.79 -2.11 -9.38
N LEU A 76 -5.24 -1.17 -8.55
CA LEU A 76 -4.64 -0.92 -7.24
C LEU A 76 -4.71 -2.17 -6.35
N ARG A 77 -5.88 -2.82 -6.28
CA ARG A 77 -6.06 -4.03 -5.45
C ARG A 77 -5.17 -5.18 -5.90
N VAL A 78 -5.08 -5.41 -7.21
CA VAL A 78 -4.23 -6.45 -7.80
C VAL A 78 -2.75 -6.17 -7.51
N GLU A 79 -2.29 -4.93 -7.68
CA GLU A 79 -0.90 -4.57 -7.41
C GLU A 79 -0.55 -4.76 -5.93
N VAL A 80 -1.38 -4.29 -5.01
CA VAL A 80 -1.14 -4.47 -3.57
C VAL A 80 -1.15 -5.95 -3.19
N ALA A 81 -2.05 -6.75 -3.76
CA ALA A 81 -2.07 -8.20 -3.53
C ALA A 81 -0.79 -8.88 -4.01
N SER A 82 -0.30 -8.52 -5.20
CA SER A 82 0.98 -9.00 -5.77
C SER A 82 2.16 -8.65 -4.87
N LEU A 83 2.24 -7.42 -4.38
CA LEU A 83 3.31 -6.97 -3.48
C LEU A 83 3.30 -7.73 -2.15
N LEU A 84 2.12 -7.99 -1.57
CA LEU A 84 2.00 -8.74 -0.31
C LEU A 84 2.37 -10.22 -0.46
N GLN A 85 2.19 -10.82 -1.63
CA GLN A 85 2.60 -12.21 -1.88
C GLN A 85 4.12 -12.39 -1.80
N LYS A 86 4.89 -11.37 -2.17
CA LYS A 86 6.36 -11.40 -2.12
C LYS A 86 6.90 -11.54 -0.69
N ILE A 87 6.18 -11.05 0.32
CA ILE A 87 6.59 -11.19 1.73
C ILE A 87 6.31 -12.61 2.27
N VAL A 88 5.31 -13.32 1.76
CA VAL A 88 4.92 -14.65 2.27
C VAL A 88 5.83 -15.77 1.71
N ALA A 89 6.57 -15.48 0.64
CA ALA A 89 7.44 -16.43 -0.03
C ALA A 89 8.88 -16.48 0.53
N ASP A 90 9.21 -15.61 1.49
CA ASP A 90 10.48 -15.57 2.24
C ASP A 90 10.34 -16.27 3.61
#